data_AF-A0A964P1E8-F1
#
_entry.id   AF-A0A964P1E8-F1
#
_cell.length_a   1.000
_cell.length_b   1.000
_cell.length_c   1.000
_cell.angle_alpha   90.00
_cell.angle_beta   90.00
_cell.angle_gamma   90.00
#
_symmetry.space_group_name_H-M   'P 1'
#
loop_
_entity.id
_entity.type
_entity.pdbx_description
1 polymer ?
#
loop_
_entity_poly.entity_id
_entity_poly.type
_entity_poly.pdbx_seq_one_letter_code
_entity_poly.pdbx_strand_id
1 'polypeptide(L)'
;MAQPIPSNPAQVHAIGERLVRVCLEVLGGDAIQGIIQGFSDFDAQVYLNPGQSGPYGVDTDKIFAMQERMDSLSVREAGFTELQLYLVEIGHLPPGWLGPIRGTYSVLYRAIPGGYEPTNEQLRGNSRKLIGTARQYLADFQRSLVDNRNDTLPRRLRLLSTITTPSVYALVSYDDEDASALWAEDKFTALQRLSERYNGDPGHQHALRFYDDLLAMGGTTPPPDILRAALRNGIDFLKWVDALNSNLLARQ
;
A
#
# COMPACT_ATOMS: atom_id res chain seq x y z
N MET A 1 -0.25 10.16 -21.03
CA MET A 1 -1.66 10.21 -20.60
C MET A 1 -2.04 8.81 -20.15
N ALA A 2 -2.23 8.59 -18.85
CA ALA A 2 -2.68 7.29 -18.33
C ALA A 2 -4.14 7.07 -18.74
N GLN A 3 -4.46 5.88 -19.28
CA GLN A 3 -5.85 5.50 -19.53
C GLN A 3 -6.58 5.31 -18.19
N PRO A 4 -7.89 5.59 -18.12
CA PRO A 4 -8.64 5.34 -16.89
C PRO A 4 -8.60 3.84 -16.54
N ILE A 5 -8.38 3.57 -15.25
CA ILE A 5 -8.67 2.33 -14.51
C ILE A 5 -9.94 1.66 -15.07
N PRO A 6 -10.06 0.31 -15.15
CA PRO A 6 -11.00 -0.41 -16.02
C PRO A 6 -12.30 0.34 -16.26
N SER A 7 -12.40 0.95 -17.44
CA SER A 7 -13.47 1.87 -17.83
C SER A 7 -14.78 1.16 -18.17
N ASN A 8 -14.88 -0.13 -17.86
CA ASN A 8 -16.10 -0.90 -18.08
C ASN A 8 -16.78 -1.22 -16.73
N PRO A 9 -17.66 -0.32 -16.24
CA PRO A 9 -18.52 -0.57 -15.09
C PRO A 9 -19.25 -1.91 -15.13
N ALA A 10 -19.51 -2.50 -16.31
CA ALA A 10 -20.17 -3.80 -16.43
C ALA A 10 -19.30 -4.97 -15.94
N GLN A 11 -17.97 -4.92 -16.14
CA GLN A 11 -17.06 -5.96 -15.63
C GLN A 11 -16.93 -5.88 -14.11
N VAL A 12 -16.83 -4.66 -13.58
CA VAL A 12 -16.86 -4.38 -12.13
C VAL A 12 -18.20 -4.81 -11.53
N HIS A 13 -19.31 -4.53 -12.21
CA HIS A 13 -20.65 -4.93 -11.79
C HIS A 13 -20.82 -6.46 -11.80
N ALA A 14 -20.28 -7.17 -12.79
CA ALA A 14 -20.31 -8.63 -12.85
C ALA A 14 -19.54 -9.30 -11.69
N ILE A 15 -18.49 -8.66 -11.16
CA ILE A 15 -17.81 -9.07 -9.92
C ILE A 15 -18.69 -8.77 -8.69
N GLY A 16 -19.34 -7.60 -8.68
CA GLY A 16 -20.22 -7.13 -7.60
C GLY A 16 -21.59 -7.84 -7.49
N GLU A 17 -22.14 -8.43 -8.55
CA GLU A 17 -23.46 -9.07 -8.49
C GLU A 17 -23.52 -10.30 -7.56
N ARG A 18 -22.38 -10.87 -7.16
CA ARG A 18 -22.28 -12.00 -6.22
C ARG A 18 -21.55 -11.68 -4.92
N LEU A 19 -21.06 -10.45 -4.76
CA LEU A 19 -20.30 -9.98 -3.61
C LEU A 19 -20.91 -8.69 -3.11
N VAL A 20 -21.14 -8.61 -1.80
CA VAL A 20 -22.11 -7.63 -1.30
C VAL A 20 -21.60 -6.20 -1.45
N ARG A 21 -20.27 -5.97 -1.46
CA ARG A 21 -19.62 -4.65 -1.65
C ARG A 21 -18.19 -4.82 -2.17
N VAL A 22 -17.78 -4.05 -3.17
CA VAL A 22 -16.38 -3.94 -3.61
C VAL A 22 -15.91 -2.52 -3.32
N CYS A 23 -14.98 -2.39 -2.39
CA CYS A 23 -14.29 -1.16 -2.03
C CYS A 23 -12.88 -1.29 -2.55
N LEU A 24 -12.52 -0.57 -3.60
CA LEU A 24 -11.13 -0.60 -4.00
C LEU A 24 -10.35 0.29 -3.06
N GLU A 25 -9.49 -0.30 -2.24
CA GLU A 25 -8.34 0.44 -1.75
C GLU A 25 -7.36 0.61 -2.91
N VAL A 26 -7.75 1.37 -3.92
CA VAL A 26 -6.73 2.07 -4.70
C VAL A 26 -6.22 3.09 -3.70
N LEU A 27 -4.95 3.06 -3.29
CA LEU A 27 -4.28 4.27 -2.81
C LEU A 27 -4.53 5.37 -3.86
N GLY A 28 -5.67 6.08 -3.81
CA GLY A 28 -6.34 6.52 -5.04
C GLY A 28 -7.87 6.74 -4.99
N GLY A 29 -8.38 7.54 -4.06
CA GLY A 29 -9.53 8.42 -4.37
C GLY A 29 -8.96 9.72 -4.93
N ASP A 30 -9.35 10.18 -6.13
CA ASP A 30 -8.71 11.26 -6.94
C ASP A 30 -7.16 11.15 -7.14
N ALA A 31 -6.46 10.36 -6.34
CA ALA A 31 -5.04 10.11 -6.26
C ALA A 31 -4.59 8.97 -7.19
N ILE A 32 -5.12 8.96 -8.42
CA ILE A 32 -4.47 8.29 -9.56
C ILE A 32 -3.03 8.87 -9.78
N GLN A 33 -2.70 9.99 -9.12
CA GLN A 33 -1.44 10.73 -9.23
C GLN A 33 -0.22 10.10 -8.51
N GLY A 34 -0.34 8.92 -7.88
CA GLY A 34 0.76 8.24 -7.18
C GLY A 34 1.25 6.91 -7.79
N ILE A 35 0.75 6.52 -8.97
CA ILE A 35 1.06 5.23 -9.59
C ILE A 35 2.48 5.25 -10.15
N ILE A 36 3.27 4.24 -9.77
CA ILE A 36 4.57 3.96 -10.36
C ILE A 36 4.44 2.69 -11.20
N GLN A 37 4.58 2.85 -12.52
CA GLN A 37 4.43 1.77 -13.48
C GLN A 37 5.39 0.61 -13.18
N GLY A 38 4.88 -0.62 -13.13
CA GLY A 38 5.65 -1.82 -12.83
C GLY A 38 5.99 -2.02 -11.35
N PHE A 39 5.63 -1.09 -10.47
CA PHE A 39 5.89 -1.17 -9.02
C PHE A 39 4.65 -0.93 -8.15
N SER A 40 3.51 -0.57 -8.74
CA SER A 40 2.24 -0.39 -8.03
C SER A 40 1.29 -1.53 -8.35
N ASP A 41 0.61 -2.04 -7.33
CA ASP A 41 -0.44 -3.02 -7.50
C ASP A 41 -1.81 -2.33 -7.54
N PHE A 42 -2.79 -3.07 -8.03
CA PHE A 42 -4.20 -2.71 -7.92
C PHE A 42 -4.80 -3.49 -6.75
N ASP A 43 -5.01 -2.80 -5.63
CA ASP A 43 -5.56 -3.39 -4.42
C ASP A 43 -7.07 -3.16 -4.34
N ALA A 44 -7.79 -4.21 -3.94
CA ALA A 44 -9.24 -4.25 -3.93
C ALA A 44 -9.74 -4.97 -2.68
N GLN A 45 -10.53 -4.30 -1.85
CA GLN A 45 -11.17 -4.89 -0.68
C GLN A 45 -12.62 -5.25 -0.99
N VAL A 46 -13.03 -6.47 -0.68
CA VAL A 46 -14.40 -6.94 -0.87
C VAL A 46 -15.01 -7.21 0.49
N TYR A 47 -16.02 -6.41 0.86
CA TYR A 47 -16.70 -6.54 2.14
C TYR A 47 -17.85 -7.54 2.02
N LEU A 48 -17.73 -8.65 2.73
CA LEU A 48 -18.66 -9.76 2.74
C LEU A 48 -19.68 -9.59 3.86
N ASN A 49 -20.92 -10.04 3.63
CA ASN A 49 -21.90 -10.15 4.71
C ASN A 49 -21.44 -11.13 5.80
N PRO A 50 -21.88 -10.95 7.05
CA PRO A 50 -21.64 -11.92 8.11
C PRO A 50 -22.07 -13.34 7.69
N GLY A 51 -21.21 -14.32 7.99
CA GLY A 51 -21.44 -15.73 7.69
C GLY A 51 -21.13 -16.14 6.25
N GLN A 52 -20.56 -15.25 5.43
CA GLN A 52 -20.08 -15.59 4.09
C GLN A 52 -18.67 -16.18 4.09
N SER A 53 -17.93 -16.03 5.19
CA SER A 53 -16.68 -16.75 5.44
C SER A 53 -16.91 -17.82 6.50
N GLY A 54 -16.45 -19.04 6.22
CA GLY A 54 -16.40 -20.12 7.20
C GLY A 54 -15.11 -20.08 8.03
N PRO A 55 -14.87 -21.08 8.89
CA PRO A 55 -13.66 -21.16 9.72
C PRO A 55 -12.35 -21.23 8.91
N TYR A 56 -12.43 -21.60 7.64
CA TYR A 56 -11.30 -21.66 6.71
C TYR A 56 -11.34 -20.56 5.64
N GLY A 57 -12.21 -19.55 5.79
CA GLY A 57 -12.41 -18.48 4.83
C GLY A 57 -13.59 -18.72 3.89
N VAL A 58 -13.55 -18.05 2.74
CA VAL A 58 -14.61 -18.14 1.72
C VAL A 58 -14.54 -19.49 1.01
N ASP A 59 -15.70 -19.99 0.60
CA ASP A 59 -15.84 -21.19 -0.22
C ASP A 59 -14.94 -21.18 -1.47
N THR A 60 -14.22 -22.28 -1.69
CA THR A 60 -13.21 -22.40 -2.74
C THR A 60 -13.79 -22.22 -4.14
N ASP A 61 -14.99 -22.75 -4.42
CA ASP A 61 -15.62 -22.63 -5.74
C ASP A 61 -15.97 -21.16 -6.02
N LYS A 62 -16.41 -20.41 -5.01
CA LYS A 62 -16.57 -18.95 -5.13
C LYS A 62 -15.24 -18.25 -5.42
N ILE A 63 -14.15 -18.67 -4.76
CA ILE A 63 -12.81 -18.09 -5.00
C ILE A 63 -12.38 -18.31 -6.45
N PHE A 64 -12.49 -19.53 -6.98
CA PHE A 64 -12.13 -19.82 -8.37
C PHE A 64 -13.02 -19.08 -9.36
N ALA A 65 -14.34 -19.00 -9.10
CA ALA A 65 -15.24 -18.21 -9.94
C ALA A 65 -14.91 -16.70 -9.94
N MET A 66 -14.40 -16.16 -8.83
CA MET A 66 -13.88 -14.78 -8.79
C MET A 66 -12.57 -14.66 -9.59
N GLN A 67 -11.65 -15.60 -9.41
CA GLN A 67 -10.37 -15.64 -10.11
C GLN A 67 -10.54 -15.66 -11.64
N GLU A 68 -11.41 -16.52 -12.16
CA GLU A 68 -11.71 -16.60 -13.60
C GLU A 68 -12.23 -15.27 -14.17
N ARG A 69 -13.07 -14.56 -13.41
CA ARG A 69 -13.59 -13.25 -13.84
C ARG A 69 -12.53 -12.17 -13.79
N MET A 70 -11.63 -12.24 -12.81
CA MET A 70 -10.51 -11.30 -12.69
C MET A 70 -9.49 -11.41 -13.81
N ASP A 71 -9.27 -12.59 -14.36
CA ASP A 71 -8.31 -12.81 -15.45
C ASP A 71 -8.67 -11.98 -16.71
N SER A 72 -9.94 -11.60 -16.84
CA SER A 72 -10.42 -10.69 -17.90
C SER A 72 -10.10 -9.21 -17.67
N LEU A 73 -9.54 -8.83 -16.51
CA LEU A 73 -9.18 -7.45 -16.19
C LEU A 73 -7.74 -7.15 -16.65
N SER A 74 -7.60 -6.23 -17.59
CA SER A 74 -6.31 -5.77 -18.10
C SER A 74 -5.56 -4.81 -17.16
N VAL A 75 -5.32 -5.20 -15.89
CA VAL A 75 -4.65 -4.31 -14.91
C VAL A 75 -3.24 -3.91 -15.31
N ARG A 76 -2.53 -4.78 -16.07
CA ARG A 76 -1.21 -4.49 -16.63
C ARG A 76 -1.23 -3.40 -17.70
N GLU A 77 -2.27 -3.38 -18.53
CA GLU A 77 -2.46 -2.32 -19.55
C GLU A 77 -2.75 -0.96 -18.88
N ALA A 78 -3.35 -0.97 -17.69
CA ALA A 78 -3.54 0.21 -16.86
C ALA A 78 -2.29 0.61 -16.04
N GLY A 79 -1.16 -0.08 -16.20
CA GLY A 79 0.12 0.25 -15.57
C GLY A 79 0.39 -0.40 -14.21
N PHE A 80 -0.52 -1.25 -13.73
CA PHE A 80 -0.35 -1.99 -12.47
C PHE A 80 0.40 -3.30 -12.68
N THR A 81 1.07 -3.78 -11.64
CA THR A 81 1.83 -5.03 -11.70
C THR A 81 0.93 -6.23 -11.45
N GLU A 82 0.11 -6.19 -10.40
CA GLU A 82 -0.78 -7.27 -9.98
C GLU A 82 -2.14 -6.73 -9.56
N LEU A 83 -3.16 -7.59 -9.59
CA LEU A 83 -4.46 -7.38 -8.97
C LEU A 83 -4.51 -8.16 -7.67
N GLN A 84 -4.76 -7.49 -6.54
CA GLN A 84 -4.88 -8.12 -5.23
C GLN A 84 -6.30 -7.90 -4.69
N LEU A 85 -7.01 -9.00 -4.44
CA LEU A 85 -8.31 -8.96 -3.75
C LEU A 85 -8.17 -9.41 -2.30
N TYR A 86 -8.70 -8.58 -1.39
CA TYR A 86 -8.80 -8.85 0.03
C TYR A 86 -10.26 -9.05 0.38
N LEU A 87 -10.63 -10.27 0.76
CA LEU A 87 -11.98 -10.58 1.22
C LEU A 87 -12.06 -10.31 2.73
N VAL A 88 -12.92 -9.38 3.12
CA VAL A 88 -13.05 -8.91 4.51
C VAL A 88 -14.50 -9.11 4.95
N GLU A 89 -14.74 -9.77 6.07
CA GLU A 89 -16.10 -9.89 6.60
C GLU A 89 -16.49 -8.61 7.35
N ILE A 90 -17.70 -8.12 7.07
CA ILE A 90 -18.29 -7.01 7.82
C ILE A 90 -18.45 -7.45 9.28
N GLY A 91 -17.70 -6.82 10.15
CA GLY A 91 -17.70 -6.95 11.61
C GLY A 91 -16.32 -7.36 12.11
N HIS A 92 -15.47 -7.88 11.21
CA HIS A 92 -14.26 -8.60 11.55
C HIS A 92 -13.12 -8.20 10.61
N LEU A 93 -12.50 -7.05 10.88
CA LEU A 93 -11.25 -6.69 10.22
C LEU A 93 -10.14 -7.65 10.66
N PRO A 94 -9.21 -8.02 9.75
CA PRO A 94 -8.05 -8.82 10.13
C PRO A 94 -7.25 -8.16 11.27
N PRO A 95 -6.58 -8.94 12.13
CA PRO A 95 -5.78 -8.37 13.21
C PRO A 95 -4.75 -7.35 12.71
N GLY A 96 -4.79 -6.14 13.27
CA GLY A 96 -3.90 -5.05 12.91
C GLY A 96 -4.34 -4.21 11.71
N TRP A 97 -5.47 -4.53 11.07
CA TRP A 97 -6.05 -3.69 10.02
C TRP A 97 -6.89 -2.57 10.65
N LEU A 98 -6.73 -1.37 10.12
CA LEU A 98 -7.50 -0.19 10.55
C LEU A 98 -8.80 0.02 9.77
N GLY A 99 -8.99 -0.72 8.67
CA GLY A 99 -10.03 -0.42 7.69
C GLY A 99 -9.59 0.62 6.66
N PRO A 100 -10.47 0.98 5.70
CA PRO A 100 -10.13 1.84 4.59
C PRO A 100 -10.09 3.30 5.06
N ILE A 101 -9.04 4.03 4.70
CA ILE A 101 -8.88 5.43 5.10
C ILE A 101 -9.64 6.31 4.11
N ARG A 102 -10.42 7.27 4.62
CA ARG A 102 -11.19 8.15 3.74
C ARG A 102 -10.28 8.86 2.74
N GLY A 103 -10.64 8.86 1.46
CA GLY A 103 -9.85 9.47 0.40
C GLY A 103 -8.76 8.55 -0.19
N THR A 104 -8.42 7.44 0.48
CA THR A 104 -7.49 6.42 -0.04
C THR A 104 -8.20 5.28 -0.75
N TYR A 105 -9.44 5.49 -1.20
CA TYR A 105 -10.21 4.45 -1.86
C TYR A 105 -11.26 5.07 -2.79
N SER A 106 -11.73 4.26 -3.73
CA SER A 106 -12.94 4.53 -4.51
C SER A 106 -13.94 3.40 -4.33
N VAL A 107 -15.20 3.73 -4.07
CA VAL A 107 -16.26 2.72 -3.96
C VAL A 107 -16.75 2.35 -5.34
N LEU A 108 -16.51 1.10 -5.75
CA LEU A 108 -16.97 0.58 -7.03
C LEU A 108 -18.40 0.07 -6.98
N TYR A 109 -18.79 -0.50 -5.85
CA TYR A 109 -20.09 -1.13 -5.73
C TYR A 109 -20.68 -0.91 -4.34
N ARG A 110 -21.86 -0.30 -4.32
CA ARG A 110 -22.62 0.15 -3.14
C ARG A 110 -21.88 1.22 -2.33
N ALA A 111 -21.79 1.06 -1.01
CA ALA A 111 -21.22 2.04 -0.08
C ALA A 111 -20.39 1.30 0.97
N ILE A 112 -19.39 1.95 1.57
CA ILE A 112 -18.66 1.39 2.72
C ILE A 112 -19.58 1.38 3.95
N PRO A 113 -19.60 0.30 4.76
CA PRO A 113 -20.34 0.31 6.00
C PRO A 113 -19.82 1.42 6.94
N GLY A 114 -20.72 2.18 7.57
CA GLY A 114 -20.33 3.24 8.51
C GLY A 114 -19.51 2.69 9.68
N GLY A 115 -18.53 3.46 10.15
CA GLY A 115 -17.67 3.10 11.29
C GLY A 115 -16.46 2.22 10.95
N TYR A 116 -16.17 1.98 9.67
CA TYR A 116 -15.00 1.21 9.21
C TYR A 116 -13.79 2.08 8.91
N GLU A 117 -14.03 3.36 8.64
CA GLU A 117 -12.93 4.30 8.46
C GLU A 117 -12.30 4.59 9.83
N PRO A 118 -10.97 4.52 9.96
CA PRO A 118 -10.31 4.78 11.22
C PRO A 118 -10.41 6.26 11.61
N THR A 119 -10.43 6.52 12.91
CA THR A 119 -10.32 7.89 13.44
C THR A 119 -8.88 8.40 13.34
N ASN A 120 -8.69 9.73 13.40
CA ASN A 120 -7.34 10.33 13.46
C ASN A 120 -6.52 9.82 14.64
N GLU A 121 -7.14 9.50 15.77
CA GLU A 121 -6.46 8.89 16.92
C GLU A 121 -5.96 7.47 16.59
N GLN A 122 -6.79 6.64 15.96
CA GLN A 122 -6.40 5.30 15.53
C GLN A 122 -5.29 5.35 14.47
N LEU A 123 -5.35 6.29 13.53
CA LEU A 123 -4.31 6.51 12.52
C LEU A 123 -2.97 6.91 13.14
N ARG A 124 -2.97 7.85 14.09
CA ARG A 124 -1.76 8.22 14.84
C ARG A 124 -1.21 7.05 15.65
N GLY A 125 -2.08 6.31 16.35
CA GLY A 125 -1.70 5.10 17.09
C GLY A 125 -1.03 4.06 16.19
N ASN A 126 -1.61 3.82 15.01
CA ASN A 126 -1.02 2.91 14.03
C ASN A 126 0.27 3.45 13.41
N SER A 127 0.38 4.76 13.18
CA SER A 127 1.62 5.38 12.71
C SER A 127 2.78 5.14 13.69
N ARG A 128 2.53 5.33 14.98
CA ARG A 128 3.49 5.01 16.05
C ARG A 128 3.88 3.54 16.04
N LYS A 129 2.90 2.64 15.90
CA LYS A 129 3.14 1.20 15.80
C LYS A 129 4.00 0.85 14.58
N LEU A 130 3.68 1.39 13.40
CA LEU A 130 4.42 1.14 12.16
C LEU A 130 5.90 1.55 12.29
N ILE A 131 6.15 2.75 12.80
CA ILE A 131 7.52 3.23 13.09
C ILE A 131 8.21 2.32 14.11
N GLY A 132 7.51 1.91 15.17
CA GLY A 132 8.00 0.97 16.17
C GLY A 132 8.38 -0.41 15.62
N THR A 133 7.78 -0.83 14.50
CA THR A 133 8.04 -2.12 13.85
C THR A 133 9.10 -2.09 12.75
N ALA A 134 9.66 -0.90 12.42
CA ALA A 134 10.61 -0.75 11.32
C ALA A 134 11.81 -1.70 11.39
N ARG A 135 12.37 -1.92 12.59
CA ARG A 135 13.47 -2.88 12.82
C ARG A 135 13.09 -4.31 12.45
N GLN A 136 11.91 -4.76 12.86
CA GLN A 136 11.46 -6.12 12.60
C GLN A 136 11.26 -6.33 11.09
N TYR A 137 10.58 -5.39 10.42
CA TYR A 137 10.40 -5.43 8.97
C TYR A 137 11.73 -5.41 8.22
N LEU A 138 12.68 -4.57 8.64
CA LEU A 138 14.01 -4.53 8.04
C LEU A 138 14.73 -5.88 8.19
N ALA A 139 14.71 -6.48 9.38
CA ALA A 139 15.34 -7.78 9.61
C ALA A 139 14.69 -8.89 8.76
N ASP A 140 13.37 -8.92 8.67
CA ASP A 140 12.64 -9.89 7.84
C ASP A 140 12.95 -9.71 6.36
N PHE A 141 12.95 -8.46 5.88
CA PHE A 141 13.26 -8.14 4.51
C PHE A 141 14.69 -8.54 4.16
N GLN A 142 15.68 -8.18 4.98
CA GLN A 142 17.09 -8.52 4.75
C GLN A 142 17.34 -10.03 4.75
N ARG A 143 16.72 -10.78 5.69
CA ARG A 143 16.77 -12.25 5.67
C ARG A 143 16.23 -12.81 4.35
N SER A 144 15.14 -12.23 3.85
CA SER A 144 14.58 -12.64 2.57
C SER A 144 15.46 -12.33 1.35
N LEU A 145 16.50 -11.48 1.49
CA LEU A 145 17.41 -11.12 0.40
C LEU A 145 18.52 -12.14 0.14
N VAL A 146 18.90 -12.95 1.14
CA VAL A 146 20.09 -13.82 1.08
C VAL A 146 19.98 -14.86 -0.03
N ASP A 147 18.81 -15.45 -0.22
CA ASP A 147 18.59 -16.55 -1.18
C ASP A 147 18.05 -16.09 -2.53
N ASN A 148 18.07 -14.77 -2.81
CA ASN A 148 17.45 -14.22 -4.01
C ASN A 148 18.39 -14.16 -5.20
N ARG A 149 17.87 -14.64 -6.33
CA ARG A 149 18.47 -14.49 -7.66
C ARG A 149 18.17 -13.11 -8.25
N ASN A 150 19.00 -12.67 -9.20
CA ASN A 150 18.87 -11.35 -9.85
C ASN A 150 17.50 -11.09 -10.49
N ASP A 151 16.87 -12.13 -11.04
CA ASP A 151 15.54 -12.09 -11.65
C ASP A 151 14.41 -11.82 -10.63
N THR A 152 14.64 -12.03 -9.34
CA THR A 152 13.67 -11.75 -8.28
C THR A 152 13.76 -10.32 -7.71
N LEU A 153 14.82 -9.57 -8.06
CA LEU A 153 15.06 -8.23 -7.51
C LEU A 153 13.92 -7.23 -7.79
N PRO A 154 13.25 -7.19 -8.96
CA PRO A 154 12.12 -6.30 -9.19
C PRO A 154 10.97 -6.56 -8.21
N ARG A 155 10.65 -7.84 -7.98
CA ARG A 155 9.63 -8.23 -6.98
C ARG A 155 10.03 -7.79 -5.57
N ARG A 156 11.31 -7.91 -5.21
CA ARG A 156 11.79 -7.45 -3.89
C ARG A 156 11.70 -5.95 -3.72
N LEU A 157 11.98 -5.20 -4.78
CA LEU A 157 11.86 -3.76 -4.76
C LEU A 157 10.39 -3.33 -4.58
N ARG A 158 9.45 -3.99 -5.27
CA ARG A 158 8.01 -3.82 -5.05
C ARG A 158 7.58 -4.18 -3.63
N LEU A 159 8.06 -5.30 -3.08
CA LEU A 159 7.75 -5.68 -1.70
C LEU A 159 8.33 -4.70 -0.69
N LEU A 160 9.45 -4.05 -0.99
CA LEU A 160 9.99 -3.01 -0.12
C LEU A 160 9.09 -1.78 -0.12
N SER A 161 8.47 -1.41 -1.25
CA SER A 161 7.58 -0.25 -1.31
C SER A 161 6.32 -0.38 -0.46
N THR A 162 5.87 -1.62 -0.17
CA THR A 162 4.75 -1.86 0.76
C THR A 162 5.11 -1.60 2.23
N ILE A 163 6.40 -1.42 2.52
CA ILE A 163 6.91 -1.06 3.86
C ILE A 163 7.33 0.41 3.87
N THR A 164 8.02 0.88 2.83
CA THR A 164 8.49 2.27 2.79
C THR A 164 7.34 3.26 2.63
N THR A 165 6.31 2.96 1.83
CA THR A 165 5.17 3.88 1.63
C THR A 165 4.44 4.13 2.95
N PRO A 166 3.96 3.09 3.67
CA PRO A 166 3.32 3.31 4.97
C PRO A 166 4.25 3.99 5.99
N SER A 167 5.57 3.74 5.91
CA SER A 167 6.55 4.39 6.80
C SER A 167 6.68 5.90 6.53
N VAL A 168 6.60 6.33 5.26
CA VAL A 168 6.55 7.76 4.91
C VAL A 168 5.32 8.41 5.54
N TYR A 169 4.13 7.86 5.27
CA TYR A 169 2.88 8.38 5.83
C TYR A 169 2.90 8.38 7.36
N ALA A 170 3.34 7.29 7.99
CA ALA A 170 3.43 7.19 9.44
C ALA A 170 4.34 8.28 10.06
N LEU A 171 5.46 8.61 9.42
CA LEU A 171 6.36 9.67 9.91
C LEU A 171 5.73 11.05 9.80
N VAL A 172 5.04 11.35 8.70
CA VAL A 172 4.42 12.66 8.51
C VAL A 172 3.12 12.82 9.31
N SER A 173 2.36 11.74 9.54
CA SER A 173 1.15 11.76 10.38
C SER A 173 1.39 11.47 11.86
N TYR A 174 2.64 11.30 12.30
CA TYR A 174 2.97 10.80 13.66
C TYR A 174 2.26 11.57 14.79
N ASP A 175 2.22 12.91 14.68
CA ASP A 175 1.56 13.81 15.62
C ASP A 175 0.56 14.76 14.95
N ASP A 176 0.15 14.48 13.70
CA ASP A 176 -0.75 15.36 12.95
C ASP A 176 -2.21 15.19 13.44
N GLU A 177 -2.88 16.31 13.73
CA GLU A 177 -4.28 16.30 14.20
C GLU A 177 -5.25 15.82 13.13
N ASP A 178 -4.92 16.04 11.85
CA ASP A 178 -5.69 15.61 10.68
C ASP A 178 -4.98 14.53 9.86
N ALA A 179 -4.56 13.47 10.56
CA ALA A 179 -3.92 12.32 9.96
C ALA A 179 -4.71 11.73 8.77
N SER A 180 -6.05 11.71 8.82
CA SER A 180 -6.91 11.18 7.75
C SER A 180 -6.74 11.98 6.46
N ALA A 181 -6.77 13.32 6.53
CA ALA A 181 -6.54 14.16 5.37
C ALA A 181 -5.14 13.93 4.77
N LEU A 182 -4.13 13.78 5.60
CA LEU A 182 -2.77 13.50 5.15
C LEU A 182 -2.67 12.15 4.44
N TRP A 183 -3.28 11.10 4.99
CA TRP A 183 -3.25 9.76 4.38
C TRP A 183 -3.99 9.72 3.05
N ALA A 184 -4.96 10.61 2.83
CA ALA A 184 -5.67 10.78 1.58
C ALA A 184 -4.84 11.46 0.46
N GLU A 185 -3.73 12.11 0.80
CA GLU A 185 -2.87 12.76 -0.19
C GLU A 185 -2.14 11.73 -1.05
N ASP A 186 -1.70 12.14 -2.25
CA ASP A 186 -0.81 11.31 -3.04
C ASP A 186 0.56 11.14 -2.36
N LYS A 187 1.24 10.03 -2.67
CA LYS A 187 2.51 9.68 -2.02
C LYS A 187 3.63 10.69 -2.27
N PHE A 188 3.61 11.44 -3.38
CA PHE A 188 4.65 12.41 -3.69
C PHE A 188 4.46 13.69 -2.86
N THR A 189 3.21 14.09 -2.60
CA THR A 189 2.90 15.12 -1.61
C THR A 189 3.35 14.68 -0.21
N ALA A 190 3.08 13.44 0.19
CA ALA A 190 3.57 12.92 1.48
C ALA A 190 5.11 12.88 1.57
N LEU A 191 5.80 12.56 0.48
CA LEU A 191 7.27 12.63 0.39
C LEU A 191 7.81 14.06 0.49
N GLN A 192 7.13 15.03 -0.13
CA GLN A 192 7.49 16.44 0.00
C GLN A 192 7.36 16.89 1.46
N ARG A 193 6.24 16.57 2.12
CA ARG A 193 6.02 16.86 3.54
C ARG A 193 7.07 16.21 4.44
N LEU A 194 7.49 14.98 4.12
CA LEU A 194 8.58 14.31 4.82
C LEU A 194 9.88 15.12 4.69
N SER A 195 10.20 15.59 3.48
CA SER A 195 11.38 16.42 3.22
C SER A 195 11.33 17.74 3.99
N GLU A 196 10.19 18.40 4.03
CA GLU A 196 10.01 19.66 4.76
C GLU A 196 10.16 19.45 6.27
N ARG A 197 9.51 18.41 6.81
CA ARG A 197 9.54 18.06 8.24
C ARG A 197 10.93 17.69 8.74
N TYR A 198 11.74 17.03 7.89
CA TYR A 198 13.04 16.48 8.28
C TYR A 198 14.22 17.12 7.53
N ASN A 199 14.08 18.32 6.94
CA ASN A 199 15.10 18.98 6.10
C ASN A 199 16.52 19.10 6.72
N GLY A 200 16.66 18.98 8.05
CA GLY A 200 17.95 18.95 8.75
C GLY A 200 18.57 17.57 8.96
N ASP A 201 17.89 16.50 8.57
CA ASP A 201 18.30 15.11 8.76
C ASP A 201 18.48 14.43 7.40
N PRO A 202 19.67 13.94 7.02
CA PRO A 202 19.88 13.35 5.70
C PRO A 202 19.06 12.07 5.44
N GLY A 203 18.47 11.46 6.46
CA GLY A 203 17.76 10.19 6.36
C GLY A 203 16.54 10.22 5.42
N HIS A 204 15.79 11.32 5.38
CA HIS A 204 14.62 11.42 4.49
C HIS A 204 15.00 11.36 3.00
N GLN A 205 16.24 11.74 2.65
CA GLN A 205 16.73 11.72 1.27
C GLN A 205 16.81 10.30 0.70
N HIS A 206 16.93 9.28 1.56
CA HIS A 206 16.88 7.89 1.13
C HIS A 206 15.49 7.49 0.63
N ALA A 207 14.41 8.02 1.21
CA ALA A 207 13.07 7.82 0.68
C ALA A 207 12.91 8.49 -0.68
N LEU A 208 13.32 9.77 -0.81
CA LEU A 208 13.24 10.50 -2.07
C LEU A 208 13.97 9.75 -3.20
N ARG A 209 15.24 9.39 -2.98
CA ARG A 209 16.02 8.62 -3.95
C ARG A 209 15.40 7.27 -4.29
N PHE A 210 14.84 6.57 -3.30
CA PHE A 210 14.15 5.31 -3.55
C PHE A 210 13.01 5.49 -4.55
N TYR A 211 12.14 6.48 -4.38
CA TYR A 211 11.02 6.71 -5.30
C TYR A 211 11.48 7.32 -6.64
N ASP A 212 12.51 8.15 -6.66
CA ASP A 212 13.13 8.63 -7.91
C ASP A 212 13.69 7.48 -8.74
N ASP A 213 14.38 6.52 -8.09
CA ASP A 213 14.89 5.31 -8.74
C ASP A 213 13.72 4.50 -9.33
N LEU A 214 12.63 4.32 -8.58
CA LEU A 214 11.44 3.60 -9.05
C LEU A 214 10.77 4.28 -10.26
N LEU A 215 10.64 5.60 -10.22
CA LEU A 215 10.08 6.39 -11.31
C LEU A 215 10.95 6.29 -12.57
N ALA A 216 12.28 6.39 -12.41
CA ALA A 216 13.23 6.31 -13.52
C ALA A 216 13.20 4.94 -14.22
N MET A 217 12.83 3.86 -13.51
CA MET A 217 12.69 2.53 -14.12
C MET A 217 11.50 2.43 -15.06
N GLY A 218 10.42 3.20 -14.86
CA GLY A 218 9.31 3.34 -15.81
C GLY A 218 8.66 2.02 -16.24
N GLY A 219 8.56 1.03 -15.33
CA GLY A 219 8.01 -0.29 -15.63
C GLY A 219 8.91 -1.21 -16.46
N THR A 220 10.15 -0.81 -16.74
CA THR A 220 11.17 -1.67 -17.34
C THR A 220 11.89 -2.50 -16.26
N THR A 221 12.56 -3.58 -16.67
CA THR A 221 13.45 -4.35 -15.79
C THR A 221 14.88 -3.86 -16.00
N PRO A 222 15.40 -2.94 -15.16
CA PRO A 222 16.75 -2.43 -15.29
C PRO A 222 17.80 -3.48 -14.91
N PRO A 223 19.09 -3.23 -15.19
CA PRO A 223 20.18 -4.10 -14.75
C PRO A 223 20.19 -4.32 -13.23
N PRO A 224 20.65 -5.49 -12.74
CA PRO A 224 20.63 -5.83 -11.32
C PRO A 224 21.30 -4.81 -10.39
N ASP A 225 22.35 -4.12 -10.84
CA ASP A 225 23.06 -3.14 -10.01
C ASP A 225 22.22 -1.89 -9.73
N ILE A 226 21.37 -1.47 -10.68
CA ILE A 226 20.42 -0.37 -10.48
C ILE A 226 19.33 -0.79 -9.49
N LEU A 227 18.82 -2.04 -9.60
CA LEU A 227 17.85 -2.57 -8.64
C LEU A 227 18.43 -2.66 -7.22
N ARG A 228 19.70 -3.06 -7.09
CA ARG A 228 20.39 -3.10 -5.79
C ARG A 228 20.62 -1.72 -5.20
N ALA A 229 20.91 -0.72 -6.04
CA ALA A 229 21.03 0.67 -5.59
C ALA A 229 19.70 1.19 -5.03
N ALA A 230 18.59 0.95 -5.75
CA ALA A 230 17.26 1.31 -5.28
C ALA A 230 16.89 0.56 -3.98
N LEU A 231 17.11 -0.75 -3.92
CA LEU A 231 16.90 -1.54 -2.69
C LEU A 231 17.69 -0.97 -1.50
N ARG A 232 18.93 -0.54 -1.73
CA ARG A 232 19.77 0.08 -0.70
C ARG A 232 19.17 1.38 -0.20
N ASN A 233 18.67 2.25 -1.08
CA ASN A 233 17.97 3.47 -0.67
C ASN A 233 16.76 3.15 0.21
N GLY A 234 15.90 2.19 -0.18
CA GLY A 234 14.76 1.80 0.65
C GLY A 234 15.17 1.19 2.00
N ILE A 235 16.21 0.36 2.02
CA ILE A 235 16.76 -0.23 3.26
C ILE A 235 17.32 0.84 4.19
N ASP A 236 18.11 1.78 3.67
CA ASP A 236 18.73 2.83 4.47
C ASP A 236 17.69 3.82 5.00
N PHE A 237 16.61 4.07 4.25
CA PHE A 237 15.43 4.77 4.77
C PHE A 237 14.82 4.04 5.98
N LEU A 238 14.60 2.72 5.93
CA LEU A 238 14.03 1.97 7.05
C LEU A 238 14.96 1.92 8.28
N LYS A 239 16.28 1.88 8.07
CA LYS A 239 17.25 2.03 9.17
C LYS A 239 17.12 3.40 9.84
N TRP A 240 16.93 4.45 9.03
CA TRP A 240 16.71 5.79 9.56
C TRP A 240 15.39 5.89 10.35
N VAL A 241 14.30 5.28 9.86
CA VAL A 241 13.03 5.20 10.61
C VAL A 241 13.23 4.53 11.98
N ASP A 242 13.98 3.43 12.06
CA ASP A 242 14.30 2.76 13.35
C ASP A 242 15.13 3.66 14.29
N ALA A 243 16.13 4.37 13.74
CA ALA A 243 16.94 5.31 14.51
C ALA A 243 16.09 6.47 15.05
N LEU A 244 15.18 7.02 14.23
CA LEU A 244 14.23 8.05 14.64
C LEU A 244 13.29 7.56 15.74
N ASN A 245 12.76 6.34 15.63
CA ASN A 245 11.89 5.75 16.66
C ASN A 245 12.55 5.79 18.04
N SER A 246 13.82 5.43 18.11
CA SER A 246 14.61 5.46 19.35
C SER A 246 14.67 6.88 19.96
N ASN A 247 14.79 7.90 19.10
CA ASN A 247 14.83 9.30 19.53
C ASN A 247 13.45 9.85 19.90
N LEU A 248 12.38 9.43 19.21
CA LEU A 248 11.01 9.83 19.49
C LEU A 248 10.53 9.28 20.84
N LEU A 249 10.86 8.02 21.14
CA LEU A 249 10.57 7.41 22.44
C LEU A 249 11.33 8.09 23.60
N ALA A 250 12.53 8.63 23.36
CA ALA A 250 13.30 9.34 24.39
C ALA A 250 12.72 10.72 24.76
N ARG A 251 11.73 11.24 24.02
CA ARG A 251 11.09 12.53 24.25
C ARG A 251 9.72 12.43 24.94
N GLN A 252 9.23 11.22 25.17
CA GLN A 252 7.97 10.92 25.89
C GLN A 252 8.27 10.61 27.35
#